data_AF-W0BGY6-F1
#
_entry.id   AF-W0BGY6-F1
#
_cell.length_a   1.000
_cell.length_b   1.000
_cell.length_c   1.000
_cell.angle_alpha   90.00
_cell.angle_beta   90.00
_cell.angle_gamma   90.00
#
_symmetry.space_group_name_H-M   'P 1'
#
loop_
_entity.id
_entity.type
_entity.pdbx_description
1 polymer ?
#
loop_
_entity_poly.entity_id
_entity_poly.type
_entity_poly.pdbx_seq_one_letter_code
_entity_poly.pdbx_strand_id
1 'polypeptide(L)' 'MDRFSVEAESWRLFFVVGFLGAYTTFSSFAWETWVLYSNGQWLSAVFNILINNVGTLILVIVGIQASRIVGGI' A
#
# COMPACT_ATOMS: atom_id res chain seq x y z
N MET A 1 -26.49 -5.72 18.63
CA MET A 1 -25.01 -5.78 18.69
C MET A 1 -24.37 -5.23 17.40
N ASP A 2 -25.15 -4.56 16.54
CA ASP A 2 -24.77 -4.22 15.16
C ASP A 2 -24.21 -2.79 15.01
N ARG A 3 -24.34 -1.94 16.03
CA ARG A 3 -23.88 -0.54 15.94
C ARG A 3 -22.35 -0.40 16.11
N PHE A 4 -21.76 -1.25 16.96
CA PHE A 4 -20.31 -1.29 17.15
C PHE A 4 -19.55 -1.81 15.92
N SER A 5 -20.14 -2.76 15.17
CA SER A 5 -19.55 -3.25 13.91
C SER A 5 -19.62 -2.18 12.81
N VAL A 6 -20.71 -1.44 12.72
CA VAL A 6 -20.87 -0.33 11.76
C VAL A 6 -19.93 0.84 12.06
N GLU A 7 -19.74 1.20 13.33
CA GLU A 7 -18.79 2.24 13.73
C GLU A 7 -17.34 1.81 13.44
N ALA A 8 -16.96 0.57 13.76
CA ALA A 8 -15.63 0.03 13.44
C ALA A 8 -15.39 -0.05 11.92
N GLU A 9 -16.40 -0.41 11.13
CA GLU A 9 -16.34 -0.41 9.68
C GLU A 9 -16.20 0.99 9.09
N SER A 10 -16.86 1.99 9.67
CA SER A 10 -16.75 3.38 9.25
C SER A 10 -15.31 3.91 9.41
N TRP A 11 -14.67 3.60 10.55
CA TRP A 11 -13.26 3.93 10.77
C TRP A 11 -12.31 3.21 9.80
N ARG A 12 -12.59 1.93 9.49
CA ARG A 12 -11.83 1.17 8.48
C ARG A 12 -11.96 1.82 7.10
N LEU A 13 -13.17 2.18 6.68
CA LEU A 13 -13.40 2.83 5.40
C LEU A 13 -12.69 4.18 5.31
N PHE A 14 -12.76 5.00 6.35
CA PHE A 14 -12.10 6.30 6.36
C PHE A 14 -10.57 6.19 6.28
N PHE A 15 -9.93 5.41 7.16
CA PHE A 15 -8.47 5.33 7.21
C PHE A 15 -7.87 4.42 6.14
N VAL A 16 -8.44 3.24 5.91
CA VAL A 16 -7.84 2.24 5.01
C VAL A 16 -8.24 2.52 3.56
N VAL A 17 -9.52 2.73 3.29
CA VAL A 17 -10.00 2.92 1.92
C VAL A 17 -9.82 4.37 1.47
N GLY A 18 -10.13 5.34 2.34
CA GLY A 18 -10.00 6.77 2.05
C GLY A 18 -8.56 7.26 2.14
N PHE A 19 -8.03 7.40 3.36
CA PHE A 19 -6.73 8.04 3.60
C PHE A 19 -5.57 7.27 2.98
N LEU A 20 -5.39 5.99 3.33
CA LEU A 20 -4.32 5.16 2.78
C LEU A 20 -4.50 4.94 1.27
N GLY A 21 -5.74 4.75 0.80
CA GLY A 21 -6.03 4.62 -0.64
C GLY A 21 -5.67 5.87 -1.45
N ALA A 22 -5.94 7.07 -0.93
CA ALA A 22 -5.54 8.32 -1.57
C ALA A 22 -4.01 8.56 -1.52
N TYR A 23 -3.34 8.04 -0.49
CA TYR A 23 -1.88 8.11 -0.35
C TYR A 23 -1.16 7.18 -1.33
N THR A 24 -1.68 5.98 -1.58
CA THR A 24 -1.09 5.01 -2.52
C THR A 24 -1.78 5.03 -3.87
N THR A 25 -1.21 5.74 -4.84
CA THR A 25 -1.75 5.79 -6.21
C THR A 25 -1.08 4.78 -7.14
N PHE A 26 -1.82 3.73 -7.52
CA PHE A 26 -1.31 2.71 -8.45
C PHE A 26 -1.09 3.25 -9.87
N SER A 27 -1.84 4.28 -10.27
CA SER A 27 -1.77 4.85 -11.62
C SER A 27 -0.43 5.53 -11.90
N SER A 28 0.13 6.27 -10.95
CA SER A 28 1.44 6.92 -11.12
C SER A 28 2.56 5.90 -11.27
N PHE A 29 2.53 4.83 -10.47
CA PHE A 29 3.47 3.71 -10.58
C PHE A 29 3.40 3.02 -11.95
N ALA A 30 2.18 2.75 -12.44
CA ALA A 30 1.98 2.17 -13.76
C ALA A 30 2.47 3.09 -14.89
N TRP A 31 2.26 4.41 -14.75
CA TRP A 31 2.74 5.40 -15.71
C TRP A 31 4.27 5.46 -15.78
N GLU A 32 4.95 5.51 -14.64
CA GLU A 32 6.43 5.49 -14.61
C GLU A 32 7.00 4.22 -15.21
N THR A 33 6.40 3.07 -14.89
CA THR A 33 6.76 1.78 -15.47
C THR A 33 6.60 1.78 -17.00
N TRP A 34 5.51 2.35 -17.49
CA TRP A 34 5.25 2.50 -18.93
C TRP A 34 6.26 3.44 -19.61
N VAL A 35 6.59 4.57 -18.98
CA VAL A 35 7.61 5.51 -19.49
C VAL A 35 8.98 4.82 -19.58
N LEU A 36 9.39 4.06 -18.56
CA LEU A 36 10.66 3.31 -18.58
C LEU A 36 10.67 2.23 -19.67
N TYR A 37 9.55 1.52 -19.83
CA TYR A 37 9.38 0.52 -20.89
C TYR A 37 9.45 1.14 -22.28
N SER A 38 8.74 2.25 -22.51
CA SER A 38 8.70 2.99 -23.78
C SER A 38 10.06 3.55 -24.18
N ASN A 39 10.90 3.93 -23.21
CA ASN A 39 12.28 4.37 -23.42
C ASN A 39 13.27 3.21 -23.67
N GLY A 40 12.81 1.96 -23.78
CA GLY A 40 13.66 0.78 -23.97
C GLY A 40 14.42 0.34 -22.71
N GLN A 41 14.19 0.98 -21.57
CA GLN A 41 14.84 0.68 -20.29
C GLN A 41 14.08 -0.40 -19.52
N TRP A 42 13.93 -1.58 -20.13
CA TRP A 42 13.15 -2.69 -19.57
C TRP A 42 13.66 -3.13 -18.18
N LEU A 43 14.97 -3.10 -17.96
CA LEU A 43 15.58 -3.51 -16.70
C LEU A 43 15.19 -2.55 -15.57
N SER A 44 15.23 -1.24 -15.83
CA SER A 44 14.79 -0.21 -14.88
C SER A 44 13.29 -0.32 -14.59
N ALA A 45 12.46 -0.63 -15.60
CA ALA A 45 11.03 -0.86 -15.41
C ALA A 45 10.77 -2.05 -14.47
N VAL A 46 11.45 -3.18 -14.68
CA VAL A 46 11.34 -4.37 -13.81
C VAL A 46 11.82 -4.07 -12.39
N PHE A 47 12.94 -3.36 -12.23
CA PHE A 47 13.41 -2.94 -10.91
C PHE A 47 12.42 -2.03 -10.19
N ASN A 48 11.82 -1.08 -10.90
CA ASN A 48 10.83 -0.17 -10.32
C ASN A 48 9.60 -0.94 -9.83
N ILE A 49 9.12 -1.92 -10.62
CA ILE A 49 8.05 -2.84 -10.21
C ILE A 49 8.41 -3.64 -8.97
N LEU A 50 9.59 -4.27 -8.97
CA LEU A 50 10.02 -5.12 -7.85
C LEU A 50 10.23 -4.30 -6.57
N ILE A 51 10.91 -3.17 -6.64
CA ILE A 51 11.20 -2.33 -5.47
C ILE A 51 9.91 -1.80 -4.85
N ASN A 52 8.97 -1.29 -5.66
CA ASN A 52 7.71 -0.79 -5.13
C ASN A 52 6.89 -1.92 -4.49
N ASN A 53 6.75 -3.08 -5.13
CA ASN A 53 5.96 -4.18 -4.58
C ASN A 53 6.61 -4.79 -3.33
N VAL A 54 7.91 -5.08 -3.39
CA VAL A 54 8.65 -5.66 -2.26
C VAL A 54 8.76 -4.67 -1.11
N GLY A 55 9.03 -3.40 -1.39
CA GLY A 55 9.06 -2.33 -0.38
C GLY A 55 7.71 -2.18 0.33
N THR A 56 6.61 -2.21 -0.41
CA THR A 56 5.26 -2.15 0.17
C THR A 56 4.98 -3.36 1.05
N LEU A 57 5.33 -4.58 0.61
CA LEU A 57 5.18 -5.80 1.42
C LEU A 57 5.99 -5.74 2.72
N ILE A 58 7.24 -5.26 2.66
CA ILE A 58 8.09 -5.08 3.85
C ILE A 58 7.43 -4.11 4.81
N LEU A 59 6.95 -2.96 4.33
CA LEU A 59 6.29 -1.97 5.18
C LEU A 59 5.00 -2.51 5.83
N VAL A 60 4.22 -3.33 5.13
CA VAL A 60 3.05 -4.01 5.71
C VAL A 60 3.48 -4.97 6.82
N ILE A 61 4.51 -5.77 6.60
CA ILE A 61 5.03 -6.70 7.62
C ILE A 61 5.53 -5.93 8.85
N VAL A 62 6.28 -4.83 8.64
CA VAL A 62 6.74 -3.96 9.71
C VAL A 62 5.56 -3.36 10.47
N GLY A 63 4.51 -2.90 9.79
CA GLY A 63 3.29 -2.38 10.41
C GLY A 63 2.57 -3.44 11.27
N ILE A 64 2.49 -4.69 10.79
CA ILE A 64 1.92 -5.80 11.56
C ILE A 64 2.76 -6.09 12.81
N GLN A 65 4.09 -6.15 12.66
CA GLN A 65 5.00 -6.40 13.79
C GLN A 65 4.95 -5.25 14.81
N ALA A 66 4.91 -4.00 14.35
CA ALA A 66 4.75 -2.83 15.20
C ALA A 66 3.41 -2.84 15.94
N SER A 67 2.31 -3.21 15.26
CA SER A 67 0.99 -3.38 15.89
C SER A 67 1.01 -4.43 17.00
N ARG A 68 1.73 -5.54 16.81
CA ARG A 68 1.93 -6.56 17.86
C ARG A 68 2.70 -6.02 19.06
N ILE A 69 3.76 -5.26 18.82
CA ILE A 69 4.59 -4.67 19.90
C ILE A 69 3.82 -3.61 20.69
N VAL A 70 3.08 -2.73 20.00
CA VAL A 70 2.31 -1.63 20.62
C VAL A 70 1.02 -2.13 21.26
N GLY A 71 0.36 -3.12 20.65
CA GLY A 71 -0.88 -3.70 21.12
C GLY A 71 -0.75 -4.62 22.33
N GLY A 72 0.46 -5.11 22.63
CA GLY A 72 0.75 -5.84 23.88
C GLY A 72 -0.19 -7.02 24.15
N ILE A 73 -0.42 -7.87 23.13
CA ILE A 73 -1.04 -9.20 23.27
C ILE A 73 -0.02 -10.26 22.89
#